data_AF-A0A4U5MK15-F1
#
_entry.id   AF-A0A4U5MK15-F1
#
_cell.length_a   1.000
_cell.length_b   1.000
_cell.length_c   1.000
_cell.angle_alpha   90.00
_cell.angle_beta   90.00
_cell.angle_gamma   90.00
#
_symmetry.space_group_name_H-M   'P 1'
#
loop_
_entity.id
_entity.type
_entity.pdbx_description
1 polymer ?
#
loop_
_entity_poly.entity_id
_entity_poly.type
_entity_poly.pdbx_seq_one_letter_code
_entity_poly.pdbx_strand_id
1 'polypeptide(L)'
;MLWTVFFATLLIASSYGYRILVFSPANSRSHMISNGRIADELAKAGHEVILFEPEILPIAAEVKSAKYATRYTVGGFTNNFAKCVKGLSSFEKNSIFEMVAKYNRWQEAFTDACEGWRQYLTLN
;
A
#
# COMPACT_ATOMS: atom_id res chain seq x y z
N MET A 1 20.70 -23.67 -35.97
CA MET A 1 19.80 -22.50 -36.02
C MET A 1 18.40 -22.79 -35.43
N LEU A 2 17.76 -23.93 -35.75
CA LEU A 2 16.46 -24.30 -35.13
C LEU A 2 16.54 -24.55 -33.61
N TRP A 3 17.54 -25.32 -33.18
CA TRP A 3 17.75 -25.66 -31.77
C TRP A 3 18.02 -24.45 -30.87
N THR A 4 18.74 -23.44 -31.38
CA THR A 4 18.99 -22.18 -30.68
C THR A 4 17.71 -21.37 -30.46
N VAL A 5 16.79 -21.36 -31.43
CA VAL A 5 15.49 -20.69 -31.29
C VAL A 5 14.58 -21.44 -30.32
N PHE A 6 14.63 -22.77 -30.31
CA PHE A 6 13.90 -23.61 -29.38
C PHE A 6 14.34 -23.39 -27.92
N PHE A 7 15.65 -23.37 -27.65
CA PHE A 7 16.14 -23.09 -26.30
C PHE A 7 15.83 -21.66 -25.84
N ALA A 8 15.91 -20.67 -26.73
CA ALA A 8 15.58 -19.28 -26.40
C ALA A 8 14.09 -19.11 -26.03
N THR A 9 13.19 -19.75 -26.77
CA THR A 9 11.75 -19.71 -26.47
C THR A 9 11.40 -20.43 -25.17
N LEU A 10 12.07 -21.55 -24.87
CA LEU A 10 11.90 -22.27 -23.60
C LEU A 10 12.35 -21.44 -22.38
N LEU A 11 13.47 -20.72 -22.50
CA LEU A 11 13.97 -19.84 -21.44
C LEU A 11 13.01 -18.67 -21.16
N ILE A 12 12.48 -18.03 -22.20
CA ILE A 12 11.51 -16.92 -22.04
C ILE A 12 10.21 -17.43 -21.41
N ALA A 13 9.74 -18.62 -21.79
CA ALA A 13 8.55 -19.24 -21.22
C ALA A 13 8.71 -19.61 -19.73
N SER A 14 9.95 -19.82 -19.27
CA SER A 14 10.26 -20.10 -17.86
C SER A 14 10.40 -18.85 -16.98
N SER A 15 10.34 -17.64 -17.55
CA SER A 15 10.39 -16.41 -16.77
C SER A 15 9.02 -16.11 -16.17
N TYR A 16 8.93 -16.16 -14.84
CA TYR A 16 7.72 -15.80 -14.09
C TYR A 16 7.86 -14.39 -13.53
N GLY A 17 6.81 -13.59 -13.66
CA GLY A 17 6.70 -12.33 -12.94
C GLY A 17 6.55 -12.57 -11.44
N TYR A 18 7.36 -11.89 -10.63
CA TYR A 18 7.15 -11.84 -9.18
C TYR A 18 5.76 -11.30 -8.82
N ARG A 19 5.25 -11.74 -7.66
CA ARG A 19 4.04 -11.20 -7.03
C ARG A 19 4.47 -10.14 -6.03
N ILE A 20 4.12 -8.88 -6.29
CA ILE A 20 4.61 -7.72 -5.54
C ILE A 20 3.44 -7.02 -4.85
N LEU A 21 3.56 -6.82 -3.54
CA LEU A 21 2.65 -6.01 -2.75
C LEU A 21 3.27 -4.63 -2.51
N VAL A 22 2.68 -3.59 -3.10
CA VAL A 22 3.02 -2.20 -2.84
C VAL A 22 2.09 -1.67 -1.75
N PHE A 23 2.63 -1.54 -0.54
CA PHE A 23 1.91 -0.95 0.59
C PHE A 23 2.04 0.58 0.56
N SER A 24 0.93 1.29 0.36
CA SER A 24 0.92 2.74 0.20
C SER A 24 -0.27 3.39 0.92
N PRO A 25 -0.14 3.73 2.21
CA PRO A 25 -1.20 4.41 2.94
C PRO A 25 -1.63 5.72 2.27
N ALA A 26 -2.93 5.92 2.12
CA ALA A 26 -3.50 7.12 1.51
C ALA A 26 -3.47 8.30 2.51
N ASN A 27 -2.27 8.81 2.76
CA ASN A 27 -2.02 9.95 3.66
C ASN A 27 -2.03 11.30 2.91
N SER A 28 -1.81 11.29 1.60
CA SER A 28 -1.70 12.48 0.77
C SER A 28 -1.76 12.10 -0.72
N ARG A 29 -2.18 13.05 -1.56
CA ARG A 29 -2.30 12.81 -3.01
C ARG A 29 -0.95 12.52 -3.67
N SER A 30 0.12 13.20 -3.25
CA SER A 30 1.46 13.04 -3.83
C SER A 30 2.06 11.65 -3.58
N HIS A 31 1.95 11.14 -2.34
CA HIS A 31 2.42 9.79 -2.01
C HIS A 31 1.66 8.73 -2.79
N MET A 32 0.34 8.86 -2.92
CA MET A 32 -0.49 7.95 -3.71
C MET A 32 -0.08 7.94 -5.19
N ILE A 33 0.12 9.12 -5.80
CA ILE A 33 0.53 9.22 -7.21
C ILE A 33 1.93 8.64 -7.42
N SER A 34 2.88 8.93 -6.53
CA SER A 34 4.25 8.42 -6.63
C SER A 34 4.30 6.90 -6.51
N ASN A 35 3.65 6.33 -5.50
CA ASN A 35 3.66 4.89 -5.27
C ASN A 35 2.84 4.14 -6.32
N GLY A 36 1.73 4.73 -6.78
CA GLY A 36 0.94 4.17 -7.87
C GLY A 36 1.72 4.14 -9.19
N ARG A 37 2.55 5.14 -9.50
CA ARG A 37 3.48 5.10 -10.64
C ARG A 37 4.49 3.97 -10.53
N ILE A 38 5.09 3.78 -9.35
CA ILE A 38 6.03 2.66 -9.13
C ILE A 38 5.32 1.32 -9.34
N ALA A 39 4.11 1.16 -8.77
CA ALA A 39 3.31 -0.05 -8.94
C ALA A 39 2.97 -0.32 -10.42
N ASP A 40 2.63 0.73 -11.17
CA ASP A 40 2.34 0.63 -12.60
C ASP A 40 3.56 0.22 -13.43
N GLU A 41 4.74 0.78 -13.16
CA GLU A 41 5.96 0.38 -13.88
C GLU A 41 6.34 -1.08 -13.58
N LEU A 42 6.17 -1.53 -12.35
CA LEU A 42 6.36 -2.94 -11.99
C LEU A 42 5.33 -3.85 -12.68
N ALA A 43 4.07 -3.43 -12.76
CA ALA A 43 3.03 -4.19 -13.47
C ALA A 43 3.32 -4.28 -14.98
N LYS A 44 3.77 -3.17 -15.59
CA LYS A 44 4.20 -3.15 -17.00
C LYS A 44 5.41 -4.03 -17.29
N ALA A 45 6.30 -4.20 -16.32
CA ALA A 45 7.42 -5.13 -16.42
C ALA A 45 7.01 -6.62 -16.41
N GLY A 46 5.72 -6.93 -16.22
CA GLY A 46 5.18 -8.28 -16.24
C GLY A 46 4.99 -8.90 -14.85
N HIS A 47 5.12 -8.11 -13.79
CA HIS A 47 4.85 -8.57 -12.42
C HIS A 47 3.36 -8.52 -12.08
N GLU A 48 2.89 -9.45 -11.26
CA GLU A 48 1.57 -9.35 -10.63
C GLU A 48 1.70 -8.37 -9.47
N VAL A 49 1.19 -7.15 -9.65
CA VAL A 49 1.34 -6.09 -8.64
C VAL A 49 0.00 -5.76 -8.01
N ILE A 50 -0.02 -5.83 -6.69
CA ILE A 50 -1.13 -5.38 -5.85
C ILE A 50 -0.70 -4.08 -5.16
N LEU A 51 -1.39 -2.99 -5.47
CA LEU A 51 -1.28 -1.71 -4.78
C LEU A 51 -2.33 -1.67 -3.67
N PHE A 52 -1.88 -1.77 -2.42
CA PHE A 52 -2.74 -1.72 -1.25
C PHE A 52 -2.67 -0.35 -0.58
N GLU A 53 -3.81 0.34 -0.55
CA GLU A 53 -3.94 1.70 -0.06
C GLU A 53 -4.96 1.79 1.09
N PRO A 54 -4.51 1.61 2.34
CA PRO A 54 -5.36 1.89 3.49
C PRO A 54 -5.66 3.39 3.58
N GLU A 55 -6.94 3.73 3.67
CA GLU A 55 -7.48 5.08 3.65
C GLU A 55 -7.33 5.79 5.00
N ILE A 56 -6.18 6.42 5.22
CA ILE A 56 -5.97 7.23 6.42
C ILE A 56 -6.77 8.53 6.38
N LEU A 57 -6.83 9.15 5.20
CA LEU A 57 -7.67 10.31 4.89
C LEU A 57 -8.64 9.90 3.78
N PRO A 58 -9.87 10.45 3.73
CA PRO A 58 -10.90 10.10 2.75
C PRO A 58 -10.57 10.69 1.36
N ILE A 59 -9.40 10.38 0.83
CA ILE A 59 -8.85 10.89 -0.44
C ILE A 59 -8.60 9.75 -1.44
N ALA A 60 -8.77 8.49 -1.01
CA ALA A 60 -8.46 7.36 -1.88
C ALA A 60 -9.42 7.28 -3.07
N ALA A 61 -10.71 7.57 -2.86
CA ALA A 61 -11.70 7.61 -3.92
C ALA A 61 -11.44 8.71 -4.97
N GLU A 62 -10.84 9.83 -4.57
CA GLU A 62 -10.61 11.00 -5.43
C GLU A 62 -9.36 10.87 -6.31
N VAL A 63 -8.39 10.07 -5.88
CA VAL A 63 -7.10 9.94 -6.55
C VAL A 63 -7.05 8.62 -7.31
N LYS A 64 -6.86 8.70 -8.63
CA LYS A 64 -6.50 7.53 -9.46
C LYS A 64 -4.98 7.35 -9.40
N SER A 65 -4.50 6.55 -8.43
CA SER A 65 -3.07 6.35 -8.20
C SER A 65 -2.41 5.40 -9.20
N ALA A 66 -3.08 4.31 -9.58
CA ALA A 66 -2.58 3.31 -10.51
C ALA A 66 -3.56 3.03 -11.67
N LYS A 67 -3.01 2.66 -12.82
CA LYS A 67 -3.74 2.30 -14.05
C LYS A 67 -3.55 0.84 -14.44
N TYR A 68 -2.38 0.26 -14.18
CA TYR A 68 -1.98 -1.09 -14.58
C TYR A 68 -1.92 -2.05 -13.38
N ALA A 69 -1.45 -1.59 -12.23
CA ALA A 69 -1.45 -2.39 -11.01
C ALA A 69 -2.86 -2.59 -10.45
N THR A 70 -3.12 -3.75 -9.84
CA THR A 70 -4.41 -4.02 -9.19
C THR A 70 -4.47 -3.24 -7.88
N ARG A 71 -5.45 -2.34 -7.75
CA ARG A 71 -5.56 -1.45 -6.59
C ARG A 71 -6.64 -1.93 -5.63
N TYR A 72 -6.27 -2.08 -4.35
CA TYR A 72 -7.19 -2.31 -3.24
C TYR A 72 -7.13 -1.13 -2.28
N THR A 73 -8.24 -0.43 -2.15
CA THR A 73 -8.43 0.62 -1.15
C THR A 73 -9.26 0.08 -0.02
N VAL A 74 -8.83 0.27 1.22
CA VAL A 74 -9.63 -0.13 2.39
C VAL A 74 -9.84 1.09 3.27
N GLY A 75 -11.10 1.43 3.51
CA GLY A 75 -11.50 2.61 4.28
C GLY A 75 -12.36 2.27 5.50
N GLY A 76 -12.93 3.30 6.12
CA GLY A 76 -13.73 3.14 7.35
C GLY A 76 -12.92 3.14 8.65
N PHE A 77 -11.71 3.70 8.63
CA PHE A 77 -10.93 3.91 9.85
C PHE A 77 -11.63 4.89 10.80
N THR A 78 -11.53 4.62 12.11
CA THR A 78 -12.19 5.43 13.13
C THR A 78 -11.64 6.86 13.19
N ASN A 79 -12.44 7.81 13.66
CA ASN A 79 -12.01 9.20 13.89
C ASN A 79 -10.77 9.31 14.81
N ASN A 80 -10.54 8.32 15.67
CA ASN A 80 -9.37 8.26 16.54
C ASN A 80 -8.08 7.99 15.75
N PHE A 81 -8.14 7.13 14.74
CA PHE A 81 -7.02 6.84 13.86
C PHE A 81 -6.58 8.09 13.08
N ALA A 82 -7.53 8.82 12.50
CA ALA A 82 -7.25 10.08 11.80
C ALA A 82 -6.62 11.15 12.71
N LYS A 83 -7.04 11.22 13.99
CA LYS A 83 -6.42 12.11 14.98
C LYS A 83 -4.98 11.71 15.31
N CYS A 84 -4.71 10.41 15.51
CA CYS A 84 -3.36 9.92 15.78
C CYS A 84 -2.41 10.21 14.62
N VAL A 85 -2.85 10.00 13.36
CA VAL A 85 -2.00 10.28 12.20
C VAL A 85 -1.72 11.78 12.03
N LYS A 86 -2.72 12.65 12.24
CA LYS A 86 -2.48 14.10 12.24
C LYS A 86 -1.43 14.49 13.29
N GLY A 87 -1.49 13.90 14.48
CA GLY A 87 -0.52 14.13 15.55
C GLY A 87 0.91 13.69 15.24
N LEU A 88 1.10 12.72 14.34
CA LEU A 88 2.41 12.30 13.82
C LEU A 88 2.91 13.20 12.68
N SER A 89 2.01 13.73 11.86
CA SER A 89 2.37 14.59 10.73
C SER A 89 2.81 16.01 11.13
N SER A 90 2.56 16.42 12.38
CA SER A 90 3.05 17.69 12.91
C SER A 90 4.56 17.63 13.17
N PHE A 91 5.33 18.46 12.46
CA PHE A 91 6.76 18.73 12.72
C PHE A 91 6.97 19.56 13.99
N GLU A 92 6.30 19.20 15.08
CA GLU A 92 6.54 19.79 16.38
C GLU A 92 7.83 19.25 16.99
N LYS A 93 8.58 20.13 17.67
CA LYS A 93 9.71 19.70 18.50
C LYS A 93 9.16 18.93 19.69
N ASN A 94 9.08 17.61 19.54
CA ASN A 94 8.71 16.70 20.61
C ASN A 94 9.98 16.18 21.29
N SER A 95 9.90 15.91 22.59
CA SER A 95 10.93 15.12 23.27
C SER A 95 10.96 13.69 22.70
N ILE A 96 12.08 12.99 22.89
CA ILE A 96 12.23 11.59 22.45
C ILE A 96 11.13 10.71 23.05
N PHE A 97 10.79 10.90 24.34
CA PHE A 97 9.74 10.13 25.01
C PHE A 97 8.35 10.43 24.45
N GLU A 98 8.03 11.68 24.14
CA GLU A 98 6.76 12.03 23.50
C GLU A 98 6.65 11.48 22.09
N MET A 99 7.75 11.46 21.33
CA MET A 99 7.80 10.85 20.01
C MET A 99 7.53 9.35 20.07
N VAL A 100 8.19 8.64 21.00
CA VAL A 100 7.96 7.20 21.22
C VAL A 100 6.51 6.95 21.64
N ALA A 101 5.98 7.73 22.57
CA ALA A 101 4.58 7.61 23.00
C ALA A 101 3.58 7.86 21.85
N LYS A 102 3.83 8.87 21.00
CA LYS A 102 3.01 9.16 19.80
C LYS A 102 3.08 8.00 18.80
N TYR A 103 4.26 7.41 18.59
CA TYR A 103 4.45 6.28 17.69
C TYR A 103 3.73 5.02 18.19
N ASN A 104 3.84 4.70 19.49
CA ASN A 104 3.14 3.55 20.09
C ASN A 104 1.62 3.68 19.95
N ARG A 105 1.05 4.86 20.25
CA ARG A 105 -0.39 5.12 20.07
C ARG A 105 -0.86 4.97 18.63
N TRP A 106 0.00 5.29 17.66
CA TRP A 106 -0.31 5.07 16.25
C TRP A 106 -0.30 3.59 15.91
N GLN A 107 0.66 2.82 16.41
CA GLN A 107 0.70 1.37 16.20
C GLN A 107 -0.51 0.67 16.82
N GLU A 108 -0.90 1.06 18.03
CA GLU A 108 -2.13 0.56 18.69
C GLU A 108 -3.36 0.87 17.86
N ALA A 109 -3.56 2.13 17.45
CA ALA A 109 -4.71 2.53 16.64
C ALA A 109 -4.76 1.84 15.26
N PHE A 110 -3.58 1.56 14.66
CA PHE A 110 -3.50 0.79 13.42
C PHE A 110 -3.87 -0.68 13.66
N THR A 111 -3.41 -1.27 14.77
CA THR A 111 -3.71 -2.65 15.16
C THR A 111 -5.21 -2.83 15.41
N ASP A 112 -5.84 -1.94 16.19
CA ASP A 112 -7.27 -1.96 16.45
C ASP A 112 -8.11 -1.89 15.16
N ALA A 113 -7.68 -1.04 14.21
CA ALA A 113 -8.36 -0.93 12.92
C ALA A 113 -8.22 -2.23 12.09
N CYS A 114 -7.04 -2.85 12.12
CA CYS A 114 -6.83 -4.14 11.47
C CYS A 114 -7.67 -5.25 12.12
N GLU A 115 -7.79 -5.29 13.45
CA GLU A 115 -8.64 -6.24 14.17
C GLU A 115 -10.11 -6.06 13.83
N GLY A 116 -10.58 -4.81 13.75
CA GLY A 116 -11.94 -4.49 13.31
C GLY A 116 -12.24 -5.05 11.92
N TRP A 117 -11.33 -4.90 10.96
CA TRP A 117 -11.48 -5.49 9.62
C TRP A 117 -11.38 -7.00 9.58
N ARG A 118 -10.56 -7.60 10.46
CA ARG A 118 -10.46 -9.06 10.54
C ARG A 118 -11.81 -9.70 10.82
N GLN A 119 -12.65 -9.07 11.65
CA GLN A 119 -14.00 -9.55 11.93
C GLN A 119 -14.90 -9.55 10.69
N TYR A 120 -14.81 -8.55 9.81
CA TYR A 120 -15.57 -8.51 8.56
C TYR A 120 -15.12 -9.54 7.52
N LEU A 121 -13.83 -9.89 7.52
CA LEU A 121 -13.27 -10.90 6.61
C LEU A 121 -13.54 -12.35 7.05
N THR A 122 -13.86 -12.59 8.32
CA THR A 122 -14.17 -13.93 8.86
C THR A 122 -15.67 -14.27 8.87
N LEU A 123 -16.53 -13.32 8.49
CA LEU A 123 -18.00 -13.49 8.45
C LEU A 123 -18.54 -13.77 7.04
N ASN A 124 -17.66 -13.89 6.04
CA ASN A 124 -17.94 -14.38 4.69
C ASN A 124 -17.04 -15.59 4.39
#